data_AF-A0A9X2TKF9-F1
#
_entry.id   AF-A0A9X2TKF9-F1
#
_cell.length_a   1.000
_cell.length_b   1.000
_cell.length_c   1.000
_cell.angle_alpha   90.00
_cell.angle_beta   90.00
_cell.angle_gamma   90.00
#
_symmetry.space_group_name_H-M   'P 1'
#
loop_
_entity.id
_entity.type
_entity.pdbx_description
1 polymer ?
#
loop_
_entity_poly.entity_id
_entity_poly.type
_entity_poly.pdbx_seq_one_letter_code
_entity_poly.pdbx_strand_id
1 'polypeptide(L)'
;MSDKDYVLGVDTGKHLAGALLSHEDGMGVELEGMHYQHKEAFKRGDVRPTAKALGQMCIDRGAGIGDVTFAVELPSHRYFGRGNSSSLLKAFWQGHHLMRFLSGQVEKVIAVPADQWNQQRDDKQKKMIFLDEFPNFDSLKYYQEKHGSRSNNHERDAALFAQFIIDRIRKELPMRFD
;
A
#
# COMPACT_ATOMS: atom_id res chain seq x y z
N MET A 1 14.00 22.29 -1.03
CA MET A 1 13.52 20.90 -0.92
C MET A 1 12.04 20.97 -1.27
N SER A 2 11.50 20.09 -2.12
CA SER A 2 10.08 20.18 -2.47
C SER A 2 9.23 19.85 -1.24
N ASP A 3 8.18 20.61 -0.97
CA ASP A 3 7.19 20.38 0.10
C ASP A 3 6.25 19.22 -0.27
N LYS A 4 6.83 18.12 -0.76
CA LYS A 4 6.12 16.89 -1.11
C LYS A 4 5.99 16.04 0.13
N ASP A 5 4.76 15.77 0.52
CA ASP A 5 4.43 14.74 1.49
C ASP A 5 4.34 13.38 0.80
N TYR A 6 4.72 12.33 1.51
CA TYR A 6 4.74 10.98 0.97
C TYR A 6 3.84 10.05 1.77
N VAL A 7 3.07 9.22 1.05
CA VAL A 7 2.27 8.15 1.63
C VAL A 7 2.67 6.82 1.01
N LEU A 8 3.10 5.88 1.85
CA LEU A 8 3.37 4.50 1.46
C LEU A 8 2.17 3.63 1.86
N GLY A 9 1.32 3.30 0.88
CA GLY A 9 0.22 2.35 1.07
C GLY A 9 0.69 0.92 0.94
N VAL A 10 0.19 0.03 1.80
CA VAL A 10 0.53 -1.39 1.80
C VAL A 10 -0.71 -2.28 1.86
N ASP A 11 -0.83 -3.16 0.87
CA ASP A 11 -1.75 -4.30 0.88
C ASP A 11 -1.06 -5.50 1.55
N THR A 12 -1.61 -5.93 2.69
CA THR A 12 -1.08 -7.03 3.52
C THR A 12 -1.81 -8.35 3.30
N GLY A 13 -2.52 -8.52 2.19
CA GLY A 13 -3.34 -9.69 1.88
C GLY A 13 -2.55 -11.01 1.69
N LYS A 14 -2.98 -11.84 0.74
CA LYS A 14 -2.26 -13.11 0.45
C LYS A 14 -0.87 -12.88 -0.14
N HIS A 15 -0.65 -11.68 -0.67
CA HIS A 15 0.59 -11.19 -1.24
C HIS A 15 0.85 -9.83 -0.60
N LEU A 16 2.12 -9.48 -0.42
CA LEU A 16 2.50 -8.18 0.11
C LEU A 16 2.85 -7.27 -1.06
N ALA A 17 2.14 -6.15 -1.16
CA ALA A 17 2.42 -5.11 -2.14
C ALA A 17 2.43 -3.75 -1.47
N GLY A 18 3.22 -2.83 -2.03
CA GLY A 18 3.24 -1.44 -1.58
C GLY A 18 3.30 -0.47 -2.75
N ALA A 19 2.79 0.73 -2.54
CA ALA A 19 2.82 1.83 -3.49
C ALA A 19 3.16 3.12 -2.76
N LEU A 20 4.14 3.86 -3.28
CA LEU A 20 4.54 5.17 -2.78
C LEU A 20 3.91 6.24 -3.65
N LEU A 21 3.12 7.11 -3.03
CA LEU A 21 2.54 8.28 -3.66
C LEU A 21 3.16 9.53 -3.02
N SER A 22 3.37 10.56 -3.83
CA SER A 22 3.68 11.91 -3.36
C SER A 22 2.49 12.83 -3.57
N HIS A 23 2.30 13.78 -2.66
CA HIS A 23 1.32 14.84 -2.81
C HIS A 23 1.88 16.16 -2.31
N GLU A 24 1.41 17.24 -2.91
CA GLU A 24 1.75 18.61 -2.53
C GLU A 24 0.44 19.42 -2.49
N ASP A 25 0.35 20.39 -1.59
CA ASP A 25 -0.85 21.21 -1.44
C ASP A 25 -1.13 22.04 -2.69
N GLY A 26 -2.37 22.00 -3.18
CA GLY A 26 -2.75 22.64 -4.44
C GLY A 26 -2.27 21.91 -5.71
N MET A 27 -1.52 20.82 -5.57
CA MET A 27 -1.05 19.97 -6.67
C MET A 27 -1.74 18.61 -6.70
N GLY A 28 -1.56 17.89 -7.81
CA GLY A 28 -2.05 16.52 -7.98
C GLY A 28 -1.38 15.51 -7.04
N VAL A 29 -1.81 14.26 -7.13
CA VAL A 29 -1.13 13.12 -6.51
C VAL A 29 -0.31 12.41 -7.57
N GLU A 30 0.93 12.06 -7.26
CA GLU A 30 1.82 11.36 -8.19
C GLU A 30 2.17 9.98 -7.65
N LEU A 31 2.10 8.97 -8.52
CA LEU A 31 2.56 7.62 -8.22
C LEU A 31 4.07 7.52 -8.46
N GLU A 32 4.85 7.40 -7.38
CA GLU A 32 6.31 7.43 -7.41
C GLU A 32 6.92 6.02 -7.56
N GLY A 33 6.24 5.00 -7.05
CA GLY A 33 6.75 3.64 -7.11
C GLY A 33 5.76 2.60 -6.64
N MET A 34 5.98 1.36 -7.07
CA MET A 34 5.23 0.20 -6.61
C MET A 34 6.19 -0.97 -6.41
N HIS A 35 5.84 -1.86 -5.50
CA HIS A 35 6.60 -3.08 -5.25
C HIS A 35 5.66 -4.24 -4.92
N TYR A 36 5.94 -5.39 -5.51
CA TYR A 36 5.23 -6.64 -5.26
C TYR A 36 6.16 -7.78 -4.92
N GLN A 37 5.83 -8.51 -3.85
CA GLN A 37 6.44 -9.78 -3.51
C GLN A 37 5.43 -10.93 -3.56
N HIS A 38 5.78 -11.99 -4.29
CA HIS A 38 4.93 -13.17 -4.46
C HIS A 38 4.93 -14.05 -3.19
N LYS A 39 3.80 -14.69 -2.89
CA LYS A 39 3.55 -15.52 -1.69
C LYS A 39 4.60 -16.61 -1.42
N GLU A 40 5.30 -17.09 -2.45
CA GLU A 40 6.30 -18.16 -2.29
C GLU A 40 7.58 -17.69 -1.59
N ALA A 41 7.93 -16.41 -1.72
CA ALA A 41 9.00 -15.80 -0.95
C ALA A 41 8.65 -15.72 0.55
N PHE A 42 7.35 -15.67 0.88
CA PHE A 42 6.82 -15.57 2.24
C PHE A 42 6.58 -16.91 2.94
N LYS A 43 6.85 -18.07 2.30
CA LYS A 43 6.63 -19.38 2.93
C LYS A 43 7.40 -19.57 4.26
N ARG A 44 8.36 -18.70 4.57
CA ARG A 44 9.11 -18.66 5.84
C ARG A 44 8.65 -17.59 6.84
N GLY A 45 7.59 -16.84 6.56
CA GLY A 45 7.10 -15.76 7.43
C GLY A 45 8.01 -14.52 7.51
N ASP A 46 9.01 -14.42 6.63
CA ASP A 46 9.97 -13.33 6.64
C ASP A 46 9.50 -12.15 5.77
N VAL A 47 9.13 -11.04 6.40
CA VAL A 47 8.71 -9.80 5.73
C VAL A 47 9.86 -8.83 5.48
N ARG A 48 11.06 -9.09 6.02
CA ARG A 48 12.20 -8.18 5.97
C ARG A 48 12.64 -7.83 4.55
N PRO A 49 12.66 -8.77 3.56
CA PRO A 49 13.03 -8.42 2.20
C PRO A 49 12.09 -7.38 1.57
N THR A 50 10.78 -7.52 1.75
CA THR A 50 9.82 -6.52 1.27
C THR A 50 9.93 -5.22 2.04
N ALA A 51 10.04 -5.26 3.36
CA ALA A 51 10.20 -4.05 4.15
C ALA A 51 11.44 -3.25 3.71
N LYS A 52 12.56 -3.95 3.43
CA LYS A 52 13.77 -3.34 2.88
C LYS A 52 13.55 -2.77 1.47
N ALA A 53 12.85 -3.48 0.60
CA ALA A 53 12.55 -2.99 -0.75
C ALA A 53 11.65 -1.76 -0.74
N LEU A 54 10.63 -1.74 0.11
CA LEU A 54 9.75 -0.58 0.29
C LEU A 54 10.49 0.61 0.90
N GLY A 55 11.34 0.39 1.91
CA GLY A 55 12.17 1.45 2.48
C GLY A 55 13.17 2.01 1.46
N GLN A 56 13.79 1.16 0.64
CA GLN A 56 14.68 1.60 -0.44
C GLN A 56 13.92 2.42 -1.48
N MET A 57 12.70 2.02 -1.83
CA MET A 57 11.84 2.77 -2.75
C MET A 57 11.54 4.19 -2.24
N CYS A 58 11.35 4.37 -0.93
CA CYS A 58 11.23 5.71 -0.34
C CYS A 58 12.52 6.53 -0.49
N ILE A 59 13.67 5.92 -0.12
CA ILE A 59 14.98 6.58 -0.19
C ILE A 59 15.32 7.02 -1.62
N ASP A 60 15.08 6.15 -2.61
CA ASP A 60 15.39 6.42 -4.02
C ASP A 60 14.59 7.61 -4.58
N ARG A 61 13.46 7.94 -3.95
CA ARG A 61 12.61 9.08 -4.29
C ARG A 61 12.86 10.32 -3.45
N GLY A 62 13.88 10.28 -2.59
CA GLY A 62 14.19 11.38 -1.68
C GLY A 62 13.17 11.56 -0.55
N ALA A 63 12.27 10.59 -0.35
CA ALA A 63 11.38 10.56 0.79
C ALA A 63 12.17 10.02 1.99
N GLY A 64 12.55 10.91 2.91
CA GLY A 64 13.10 10.51 4.19
C GLY A 64 12.13 9.55 4.86
N ILE A 65 12.58 8.36 5.27
CA ILE A 65 11.67 7.34 5.81
C ILE A 65 10.88 7.87 7.04
N GLY A 66 11.47 8.80 7.80
CA GLY A 66 10.80 9.49 8.90
C GLY A 66 9.58 10.29 8.46
N ASP A 67 9.66 10.93 7.29
CA ASP A 67 8.65 11.87 6.77
C ASP A 67 7.55 11.15 5.96
N VAL A 68 7.67 9.82 5.78
CA VAL A 68 6.67 9.03 5.07
C VAL A 68 5.54 8.63 6.02
N THR A 69 4.31 8.97 5.64
CA THR A 69 3.13 8.38 6.27
C THR A 69 2.99 6.94 5.80
N PHE A 70 3.12 6.00 6.74
CA PHE A 70 3.01 4.58 6.47
C PHE A 70 1.57 4.10 6.66
N ALA A 71 0.89 3.78 5.56
CA ALA A 71 -0.49 3.31 5.56
C ALA A 71 -0.56 1.79 5.35
N VAL A 72 -1.20 1.09 6.28
CA VAL A 72 -1.33 -0.38 6.25
C VAL A 72 -2.79 -0.78 6.18
N GLU A 73 -3.15 -1.53 5.15
CA GLU A 73 -4.44 -2.20 5.09
C GLU A 73 -4.48 -3.34 6.11
N LEU A 74 -5.46 -3.31 7.00
CA LEU A 74 -5.74 -4.39 7.94
C LEU A 74 -6.71 -5.39 7.32
N PRO A 75 -6.46 -6.70 7.44
CA PRO A 75 -7.36 -7.70 6.90
C PRO A 75 -8.72 -7.67 7.62
N SER A 76 -9.82 -7.74 6.86
CA SER A 76 -11.18 -7.79 7.42
C SER A 76 -11.89 -9.12 7.13
N HIS A 77 -12.71 -9.57 8.09
CA HIS A 77 -13.46 -10.83 7.99
C HIS A 77 -14.40 -10.89 6.77
N ARG A 78 -14.80 -9.73 6.25
CA ARG A 78 -15.71 -9.59 5.11
C ARG A 78 -15.06 -10.06 3.79
N TYR A 79 -13.73 -9.97 3.66
CA TYR A 79 -12.99 -10.32 2.43
C TYR A 79 -12.46 -11.76 2.39
N PHE A 80 -12.23 -12.38 3.55
CA PHE A 80 -11.64 -13.72 3.60
C PHE A 80 -12.69 -14.85 3.65
N GLY A 81 -13.98 -14.52 3.76
CA GLY A 81 -15.07 -15.48 3.87
C GLY A 81 -15.09 -16.21 5.22
N ARG A 82 -16.29 -16.65 5.65
CA ARG A 82 -16.43 -17.53 6.82
C ARG A 82 -15.76 -18.87 6.51
N GLY A 83 -14.52 -19.08 6.97
CA GLY A 83 -13.79 -20.35 6.83
C GLY A 83 -12.29 -20.24 6.54
N ASN A 84 -11.76 -19.05 6.23
CA ASN A 84 -10.35 -18.89 5.83
C ASN A 84 -9.48 -18.21 6.90
N SER A 85 -9.71 -18.55 8.18
CA SER A 85 -9.04 -17.97 9.36
C SER A 85 -7.51 -17.99 9.28
N SER A 86 -6.93 -19.01 8.63
CA SER A 86 -5.48 -19.10 8.43
C SER A 86 -4.92 -18.00 7.52
N SER A 87 -5.70 -17.52 6.55
CA SER A 87 -5.28 -16.46 5.62
C SER A 87 -5.44 -15.06 6.23
N LEU A 88 -6.50 -14.84 7.02
CA LEU A 88 -6.66 -13.66 7.88
C LEU A 88 -5.50 -13.52 8.85
N LEU A 89 -5.18 -14.59 9.58
CA LEU A 89 -4.11 -14.59 10.56
C LEU A 89 -2.75 -14.30 9.90
N LYS A 90 -2.50 -14.85 8.71
CA LYS A 90 -1.28 -14.57 7.93
C LYS A 90 -1.18 -13.09 7.54
N ALA A 91 -2.25 -12.51 6.98
CA ALA A 91 -2.28 -11.10 6.62
C ALA A 91 -2.06 -10.19 7.83
N PHE A 92 -2.69 -10.54 8.97
CA PHE A 92 -2.51 -9.82 10.22
C PHE A 92 -1.05 -9.85 10.70
N TRP A 93 -0.42 -11.03 10.70
CA TRP A 93 0.98 -11.16 11.06
C TRP A 93 1.90 -10.40 10.10
N GLN A 94 1.61 -10.41 8.80
CA GLN A 94 2.38 -9.66 7.81
C GLN A 94 2.33 -8.16 8.09
N GLY A 95 1.13 -7.59 8.25
CA GLY A 95 0.97 -6.20 8.63
C GLY A 95 1.67 -5.88 9.96
N HIS A 96 1.50 -6.74 10.97
CA HIS A 96 2.15 -6.56 12.28
C HIS A 96 3.67 -6.55 12.20
N HIS A 97 4.28 -7.51 11.50
CA HIS A 97 5.73 -7.57 11.36
C HIS A 97 6.29 -6.42 10.52
N LEU A 98 5.55 -6.00 9.48
CA LEU A 98 5.94 -4.86 8.66
C LEU A 98 5.87 -3.56 9.46
N MET A 99 4.79 -3.35 10.21
CA MET A 99 4.68 -2.23 11.15
C MET A 99 5.82 -2.25 12.15
N ARG A 100 6.17 -3.40 12.75
CA ARG A 100 7.31 -3.49 13.68
C ARG A 100 8.66 -3.15 13.04
N PHE A 101 8.86 -3.52 11.79
CA PHE A 101 10.09 -3.21 11.07
C PHE A 101 10.21 -1.72 10.76
N LEU A 102 9.09 -1.08 10.44
CA LEU A 102 9.04 0.30 10.01
C LEU A 102 8.77 1.30 11.15
N SER A 103 8.15 0.90 12.26
CA SER A 103 7.79 1.78 13.38
C SER A 103 8.97 2.39 14.13
N GLY A 104 10.19 1.87 13.91
CA GLY A 104 11.42 2.51 14.39
C GLY A 104 12.01 3.53 13.43
N GLN A 105 11.38 3.72 12.26
CA GLN A 105 11.92 4.49 11.14
C GLN A 105 10.91 5.51 10.56
N VAL A 106 9.61 5.28 10.75
CA VAL A 106 8.52 6.14 10.25
C VAL A 106 7.87 6.91 11.41
N GLU A 107 7.55 8.19 11.20
CA GLU A 107 6.91 9.02 12.22
C GLU A 107 5.42 8.69 12.38
N LYS A 108 4.74 8.35 11.28
CA LYS A 108 3.29 8.19 11.25
C LYS A 108 2.89 6.85 10.65
N VAL A 109 2.16 6.04 11.43
CA VAL A 109 1.53 4.80 10.98
C VAL A 109 0.02 4.93 11.02
N ILE A 110 -0.64 4.60 9.92
CA ILE A 110 -2.09 4.61 9.78
C ILE A 110 -2.53 3.19 9.39
N ALA A 111 -3.33 2.55 10.24
CA ALA A 111 -3.85 1.21 9.96
C ALA A 111 -5.36 1.29 9.69
N VAL A 112 -5.82 0.78 8.56
CA VAL A 112 -7.23 0.86 8.14
C VAL A 112 -7.77 -0.51 7.75
N PRO A 113 -8.87 -0.99 8.38
CA PRO A 113 -9.62 -2.16 7.93
C PRO A 113 -9.99 -2.13 6.45
N ALA A 114 -9.77 -3.25 5.76
CA ALA A 114 -10.05 -3.42 4.34
C ALA A 114 -11.48 -2.99 3.95
N ASP A 115 -12.47 -3.30 4.77
CA ASP A 115 -13.89 -2.99 4.52
C ASP A 115 -14.26 -1.50 4.62
N GLN A 116 -13.37 -0.65 5.14
CA GLN A 116 -13.62 0.78 5.29
C GLN A 116 -13.15 1.61 4.09
N TRP A 117 -12.08 1.17 3.42
CA TRP A 117 -11.60 1.84 2.20
C TRP A 117 -12.07 1.13 0.93
N ASN A 118 -12.11 -0.21 0.96
CA ASN A 118 -12.49 -1.05 -0.15
C ASN A 118 -14.01 -1.28 -0.07
N GLN A 119 -14.81 -0.28 -0.42
CA GLN A 119 -16.28 -0.30 -0.41
C GLN A 119 -16.88 -1.23 -1.50
N GLN A 120 -16.53 -2.51 -1.48
CA GLN A 120 -17.00 -3.56 -2.40
C GLN A 120 -16.79 -3.24 -3.89
N ARG A 121 -15.72 -2.54 -4.24
CA ARG A 121 -15.34 -2.36 -5.65
C ARG A 121 -14.83 -3.69 -6.19
N ASP A 122 -15.39 -4.14 -7.30
CA ASP A 122 -14.85 -5.30 -7.99
C ASP A 122 -13.50 -4.97 -8.65
N ASP A 123 -12.73 -6.01 -9.00
CA ASP A 123 -11.40 -5.85 -9.60
C ASP A 123 -11.41 -5.02 -10.89
N LYS A 124 -12.53 -5.00 -11.63
CA LYS A 124 -12.70 -4.26 -12.87
C LYS A 124 -12.90 -2.78 -12.58
N GLN A 125 -13.74 -2.43 -11.61
CA GLN A 125 -13.94 -1.06 -11.13
C GLN A 125 -12.63 -0.49 -10.60
N LYS A 126 -11.93 -1.24 -9.75
CA LYS A 126 -10.60 -0.83 -9.26
C LYS A 126 -9.60 -0.64 -10.40
N LYS A 127 -9.66 -1.48 -11.44
CA LYS A 127 -8.81 -1.30 -12.64
C LYS A 127 -9.10 0.01 -13.34
N MET A 128 -10.37 0.32 -13.58
CA MET A 128 -10.75 1.55 -14.27
C MET A 128 -10.32 2.78 -13.47
N ILE A 129 -10.60 2.80 -12.17
CA ILE A 129 -10.19 3.91 -11.28
C ILE A 129 -8.67 4.05 -11.28
N PHE A 130 -7.92 2.97 -11.11
CA PHE A 130 -6.46 3.03 -11.11
C PHE A 130 -5.88 3.62 -12.41
N LEU A 131 -6.44 3.22 -13.56
CA LEU A 131 -5.98 3.73 -14.86
C LEU A 131 -6.32 5.21 -15.07
N ASP A 132 -7.42 5.68 -14.47
CA ASP A 132 -7.86 7.07 -14.52
C ASP A 132 -7.01 7.97 -13.60
N GLU A 133 -6.78 7.51 -12.36
CA GLU A 133 -6.00 8.24 -11.35
C GLU A 133 -4.50 8.26 -11.67
N PHE A 134 -3.96 7.18 -12.26
CA PHE A 134 -2.52 7.02 -12.50
C PHE A 134 -2.23 6.67 -13.96
N PRO A 135 -2.50 7.54 -14.94
CA PRO A 135 -2.35 7.21 -16.36
C PRO A 135 -0.90 6.91 -16.78
N ASN A 136 0.09 7.41 -16.04
CA ASN A 136 1.53 7.27 -16.35
C ASN A 136 2.23 6.11 -15.58
N PHE A 137 1.47 5.21 -14.97
CA PHE A 137 1.99 4.09 -14.16
C PHE A 137 2.93 3.14 -14.93
N ASP A 138 2.78 3.06 -16.26
CA ASP A 138 3.56 2.18 -17.14
C ASP A 138 5.03 2.62 -17.28
N SER A 139 5.33 3.88 -17.00
CA SER A 139 6.69 4.42 -16.95
C SER A 139 7.49 3.98 -15.72
N LEU A 140 6.84 3.36 -14.73
CA LEU A 140 7.48 2.93 -13.49
C LEU A 140 8.29 1.65 -13.73
N LYS A 141 9.61 1.75 -13.50
CA LYS A 141 10.58 0.66 -13.70
C LYS A 141 10.14 -0.69 -13.09
N TYR A 142 9.57 -0.66 -11.88
CA TYR A 142 9.09 -1.87 -11.20
C TYR A 142 7.88 -2.53 -11.86
N TYR A 143 7.04 -1.76 -12.55
CA TYR A 143 5.85 -2.28 -13.23
C TYR A 143 6.23 -3.06 -14.50
N GLN A 144 7.25 -2.59 -15.22
CA GLN A 144 7.70 -3.16 -16.50
C GLN A 144 8.36 -4.54 -16.35
N GLU A 145 9.00 -4.83 -15.21
CA GLU A 145 9.83 -6.04 -15.04
C GLU A 145 9.03 -7.33 -14.69
N LYS A 146 7.75 -7.22 -14.30
CA LYS A 146 6.94 -8.38 -13.83
C LYS A 146 5.62 -8.60 -14.60
N HIS A 147 5.62 -8.36 -15.92
CA HIS A 147 4.42 -8.53 -16.73
C HIS A 147 4.05 -10.01 -16.97
N GLY A 148 3.09 -10.50 -16.18
CA GLY A 148 2.43 -11.77 -16.45
C GLY A 148 1.42 -12.21 -15.37
N SER A 149 0.21 -11.65 -15.41
CA SER A 149 -1.00 -12.14 -14.72
C SER A 149 -1.08 -11.98 -13.17
N ARG A 150 -2.21 -11.42 -12.70
CA ARG A 150 -2.70 -11.35 -11.30
C ARG A 150 -1.86 -10.58 -10.25
N SER A 151 -0.54 -10.43 -10.41
CA SER A 151 0.31 -9.67 -9.48
C SER A 151 -0.09 -8.19 -9.35
N ASN A 152 -0.55 -7.60 -10.46
CA ASN A 152 -0.88 -6.17 -10.54
C ASN A 152 -2.16 -5.81 -9.74
N ASN A 153 -2.92 -6.77 -9.21
CA ASN A 153 -4.09 -6.45 -8.39
C ASN A 153 -3.67 -5.84 -7.05
N HIS A 154 -2.65 -6.42 -6.42
CA HIS A 154 -2.18 -6.00 -5.10
C HIS A 154 -1.46 -4.65 -5.12
N GLU A 155 -0.67 -4.38 -6.17
CA GLU A 155 -0.03 -3.08 -6.34
C GLU A 155 -1.05 -1.97 -6.60
N ARG A 156 -2.07 -2.26 -7.41
CA ARG A 156 -3.19 -1.33 -7.63
C ARG A 156 -3.98 -1.08 -6.35
N ASP A 157 -4.25 -2.12 -5.58
CA ASP A 157 -4.93 -1.99 -4.29
C ASP A 157 -4.09 -1.14 -3.32
N ALA A 158 -2.79 -1.36 -3.24
CA ALA A 158 -1.89 -0.54 -2.44
C ALA A 158 -1.86 0.94 -2.88
N ALA A 159 -1.86 1.22 -4.19
CA ALA A 159 -1.88 2.58 -4.73
C ALA A 159 -3.22 3.29 -4.48
N LEU A 160 -4.34 2.63 -4.75
CA LEU A 160 -5.67 3.17 -4.46
C LEU A 160 -5.91 3.36 -2.96
N PHE A 161 -5.32 2.49 -2.13
CA PHE A 161 -5.36 2.65 -0.69
C PHE A 161 -4.53 3.86 -0.23
N ALA A 162 -3.31 4.07 -0.76
CA ALA A 162 -2.53 5.27 -0.49
C ALA A 162 -3.29 6.54 -0.91
N GLN A 163 -3.91 6.55 -2.10
CA GLN A 163 -4.75 7.66 -2.57
C GLN A 163 -5.90 7.95 -1.59
N PHE A 164 -6.59 6.92 -1.12
CA PHE A 164 -7.64 7.07 -0.13
C PHE A 164 -7.14 7.74 1.15
N ILE A 165 -5.94 7.39 1.62
CA ILE A 165 -5.34 8.02 2.80
C ILE A 165 -5.00 9.49 2.55
N ILE A 166 -4.41 9.81 1.40
CA ILE A 166 -4.11 11.20 1.00
C ILE A 166 -5.40 12.03 0.98
N ASP A 167 -6.46 11.50 0.38
CA ASP A 167 -7.76 12.18 0.32
C ASP A 167 -8.33 12.44 1.72
N ARG A 168 -8.15 11.52 2.68
CA ARG A 168 -8.60 11.73 4.07
C ARG A 168 -7.74 12.74 4.80
N ILE A 169 -6.41 12.72 4.60
CA ILE A 169 -5.48 13.70 5.18
C ILE A 169 -5.85 15.10 4.69
N ARG A 170 -5.97 15.30 3.37
CA ARG A 170 -6.32 16.58 2.74
C ARG A 170 -7.69 17.13 3.18
N LYS A 171 -8.63 16.24 3.52
CA LYS A 171 -9.97 16.60 3.97
C LYS A 171 -10.09 16.68 5.51
N GLU A 172 -8.97 16.55 6.23
CA GLU A 172 -8.92 16.51 7.70
C GLU A 172 -9.91 15.51 8.31
N LEU A 173 -10.16 14.40 7.60
CA LEU A 173 -11.16 13.43 8.03
C LEU A 173 -10.62 12.58 9.19
N PRO A 174 -11.47 12.20 10.16
CA PRO A 174 -11.03 11.43 11.30
C PRO A 174 -10.47 10.08 10.86
N MET A 175 -9.22 9.80 11.24
CA MET A 175 -8.53 8.53 10.97
C MET A 175 -8.95 7.40 11.92
N ARG A 176 -9.87 7.69 12.85
CA ARG A 176 -10.65 6.70 13.58
C ARG A 176 -11.89 6.39 12.77
N PHE A 177 -12.19 5.11 12.65
CA PHE A 177 -13.34 4.62 11.94
C PHE A 177 -14.24 3.92 12.94
N ASP A 178 -15.52 4.31 12.96
CA ASP A 178 -16.55 3.81 13.88
C ASP A 178 -17.01 2.37 13.54
#